data_AF-A0A2N3E608-F1
#
_entry.id   AF-A0A2N3E608-F1
#
_cell.length_a   1.000
_cell.length_b   1.000
_cell.length_c   1.000
_cell.angle_alpha   90.00
_cell.angle_beta   90.00
_cell.angle_gamma   90.00
#
_symmetry.space_group_name_H-M   'P 1'
#
loop_
_entity.id
_entity.type
_entity.pdbx_description
1 polymer ?
#
loop_
_entity_poly.entity_id
_entity_poly.type
_entity_poly.pdbx_seq_one_letter_code
_entity_poly.pdbx_strand_id
1 'polypeptide(L)'
;MEIEKAYFTLPEILVRWNIPEADLIYLAENDRLRLSVRVFGMPIEFGDLRASVDDQPHSMPSERKRYSGLLDLHAQDAFRLFRSGELALTEFRTPNASHASVRGDESPVLCMIGDLVLRREERDRFEAESGFSGSGNRNPEPAFAASSDYQTIRCNGQAFHLGLIQAQVVRLLHEAAHAGSPWINGKSVLTSAGARSLKMSDVFKSQPGWRDLIRSNRRGLYRLACD
;
A
#
# COMPACT_ATOMS: atom_id res chain seq x y z
N MET A 1 19.17 -11.26 5.47
CA MET A 1 19.41 -10.35 6.62
C MET A 1 18.57 -9.13 6.40
N GLU A 2 17.51 -8.97 7.18
CA GLU A 2 16.63 -7.81 7.11
C GLU A 2 17.24 -6.72 7.99
N ILE A 3 17.58 -5.57 7.40
CA ILE A 3 18.16 -4.44 8.14
C ILE A 3 17.01 -3.64 8.74
N GLU A 4 17.08 -3.38 10.05
CA GLU A 4 16.12 -2.51 10.70
C GLU A 4 16.38 -1.04 10.31
N LYS A 5 15.65 -0.56 9.30
CA LYS A 5 15.78 0.83 8.80
C LYS A 5 15.03 1.83 9.69
N ALA A 6 15.66 2.94 10.06
CA ALA A 6 15.00 4.02 10.80
C ALA A 6 14.07 4.88 9.91
N TYR A 7 14.24 4.84 8.60
CA TYR A 7 13.44 5.58 7.62
C TYR A 7 13.46 4.87 6.26
N PHE A 8 12.55 5.27 5.39
CA PHE A 8 12.32 4.67 4.08
C PHE A 8 12.27 5.77 3.02
N THR A 9 12.82 5.51 1.84
CA THR A 9 12.67 6.42 0.70
C THR A 9 11.24 6.39 0.16
N LEU A 10 10.81 7.43 -0.56
CA LEU A 10 9.46 7.45 -1.14
C LEU A 10 9.19 6.24 -2.06
N PRO A 11 10.11 5.82 -2.95
CA PRO A 11 9.89 4.63 -3.79
C PRO A 11 9.65 3.35 -2.98
N GLU A 12 10.33 3.17 -1.84
CA GLU A 12 10.10 2.02 -0.95
C GLU A 12 8.69 2.03 -0.38
N ILE A 13 8.20 3.21 0.02
CA ILE A 13 6.84 3.38 0.57
C ILE A 13 5.79 3.15 -0.50
N LEU A 14 5.97 3.71 -1.71
CA LEU A 14 5.05 3.51 -2.84
C LEU A 14 4.88 2.03 -3.18
N VAL A 15 6.00 1.29 -3.25
CA VAL A 15 5.98 -0.17 -3.49
C VAL A 15 5.31 -0.89 -2.33
N ARG A 16 5.67 -0.55 -1.08
CA ARG A 16 5.17 -1.22 0.12
C ARG A 16 3.66 -1.04 0.28
N TRP A 17 3.14 0.18 0.12
CA TRP A 17 1.72 0.51 0.24
C TRP A 17 0.93 0.22 -1.03
N ASN A 18 1.61 0.00 -2.16
CA ASN A 18 1.01 -0.21 -3.47
C ASN A 18 0.02 0.91 -3.82
N ILE A 19 0.47 2.15 -3.66
CA ILE A 19 -0.28 3.37 -4.01
C ILE A 19 0.45 4.14 -5.11
N PRO A 20 -0.28 4.88 -5.96
CA PRO A 20 0.36 5.80 -6.91
C PRO A 20 1.05 6.96 -6.17
N GLU A 21 2.07 7.52 -6.80
CA GLU A 21 2.82 8.66 -6.27
C GLU A 21 1.92 9.85 -5.93
N ALA A 22 0.91 10.11 -6.76
CA ALA A 22 -0.07 11.18 -6.54
C ALA A 22 -0.82 11.06 -5.21
N ASP A 23 -1.12 9.84 -4.74
CA ASP A 23 -1.81 9.63 -3.47
C ASP A 23 -0.88 9.91 -2.28
N LEU A 24 0.40 9.52 -2.38
CA LEU A 24 1.40 9.85 -1.38
C LEU A 24 1.58 11.37 -1.26
N ILE A 25 1.67 12.06 -2.41
CA ILE A 25 1.76 13.52 -2.46
C ILE A 25 0.52 14.14 -1.81
N TYR A 26 -0.67 13.69 -2.17
CA TYR A 26 -1.91 14.17 -1.57
C TYR A 26 -1.92 14.01 -0.05
N LEU A 27 -1.47 12.87 0.48
CA LEU A 27 -1.38 12.65 1.92
C LEU A 27 -0.40 13.63 2.59
N ALA A 28 0.74 13.91 1.95
CA ALA A 28 1.74 14.84 2.47
C ALA A 28 1.26 16.29 2.46
N GLU A 29 0.65 16.73 1.36
CA GLU A 29 0.12 18.09 1.20
C GLU A 29 -1.03 18.41 2.17
N ASN A 30 -1.76 17.39 2.60
CA ASN A 30 -2.90 17.52 3.52
C ASN A 30 -2.55 17.21 5.00
N ASP A 31 -1.26 17.20 5.36
CA ASP A 31 -0.74 16.95 6.72
C ASP A 31 -1.21 15.59 7.30
N ARG A 32 -1.57 14.63 6.43
CA ARG A 32 -1.95 13.25 6.82
C ARG A 32 -0.72 12.36 6.94
N LEU A 33 0.35 12.70 6.23
CA LEU A 33 1.61 12.00 6.22
C LEU A 33 2.78 12.98 6.29
N ARG A 34 3.69 12.77 7.23
CA ARG A 34 4.84 13.66 7.45
C ARG A 34 6.07 13.14 6.75
N LEU A 35 6.52 13.88 5.74
CA LEU A 35 7.80 13.62 5.08
C LEU A 35 8.92 14.32 5.83
N SER A 36 10.10 13.73 5.78
CA SER A 36 11.30 14.25 6.43
C SER A 36 12.45 14.38 5.44
N VAL A 37 13.41 15.24 5.79
CA VAL A 37 14.71 15.34 5.12
C VAL A 37 15.82 15.00 6.10
N ARG A 38 16.91 14.45 5.56
CA ARG A 38 18.11 14.15 6.34
C ARG A 38 19.09 15.31 6.27
N VAL A 39 19.48 15.82 7.43
CA VAL A 39 20.45 16.91 7.57
C VAL A 39 21.70 16.44 8.30
N PHE A 40 22.85 17.07 8.03
CA PHE A 40 24.13 16.73 8.64
C PHE A 40 24.83 17.98 9.18
N GLY A 41 25.08 18.00 10.48
CA GLY A 41 25.83 19.06 11.16
C GLY A 41 25.21 20.45 10.99
N MET A 42 23.91 20.54 10.74
CA MET A 42 23.23 21.81 10.51
C MET A 42 23.04 22.57 11.82
N PRO A 43 23.34 23.87 11.87
CA PRO A 43 23.11 24.69 13.05
C PRO A 43 21.61 24.96 13.22
N ILE A 44 20.96 24.15 14.06
CA ILE A 44 19.52 24.21 14.32
C ILE A 44 19.27 24.78 15.72
N GLU A 45 18.33 25.71 15.79
CA GLU A 45 17.69 26.19 17.00
C GLU A 45 16.37 25.43 17.20
N PHE A 46 16.19 24.90 18.41
CA PHE A 46 14.94 24.28 18.85
C PHE A 46 14.32 25.15 19.93
N GLY A 47 12.99 25.15 20.00
CA GLY A 47 12.32 25.86 21.09
C GLY A 47 10.81 25.71 21.09
N ASP A 48 10.20 26.42 22.02
CA ASP A 48 8.76 26.42 22.23
C ASP A 48 8.12 27.71 21.75
N LEU A 49 6.95 27.57 21.12
CA LEU A 49 6.11 28.71 20.78
C LEU A 49 5.30 29.06 22.01
N ARG A 50 5.54 30.25 22.57
CA ARG A 50 4.68 30.79 23.63
C ARG A 50 3.68 31.76 23.02
N ALA A 51 2.40 31.56 23.34
CA ALA A 51 1.39 32.58 23.13
C ALA A 51 1.76 33.80 23.99
N SER A 52 1.99 34.94 23.35
CA SER A 52 2.09 36.22 24.04
C SER A 52 0.70 36.79 24.29
N VAL A 53 0.60 37.73 25.24
CA VAL A 53 -0.63 38.48 25.55
C VAL A 53 -1.14 39.27 24.33
N ASP A 54 -0.25 39.60 23.38
CA ASP A 54 -0.54 40.35 22.16
C ASP A 54 -0.73 39.46 20.90
N ASP A 55 -1.07 38.18 21.07
CA ASP A 55 -1.44 37.23 19.99
C ASP A 55 -0.35 36.95 18.93
N GLN A 56 0.85 37.50 19.09
CA GLN A 56 2.04 37.10 18.33
C GLN A 56 2.81 36.00 19.07
N PRO A 57 2.99 34.81 18.47
CA PRO A 57 3.84 33.78 19.02
C PRO A 57 5.28 34.29 19.12
N HIS A 58 5.87 34.22 20.30
CA HIS A 58 7.29 34.49 20.47
C HIS A 58 8.02 33.15 20.58
N SER A 59 9.01 32.95 19.71
CA SER A 59 9.93 31.82 19.81
C SER A 59 10.82 32.01 21.03
N MET A 60 10.78 31.06 21.96
CA MET A 60 11.76 30.97 23.04
C MET A 60 12.71 29.80 22.74
N PRO A 61 13.96 30.09 22.35
CA PRO A 61 14.96 29.05 22.11
C PRO A 61 15.22 28.24 23.39
N SER A 62 15.07 26.93 23.31
CA SER A 62 15.39 26.01 24.40
C SER A 62 16.75 25.36 24.21
N GLU A 63 17.17 25.13 22.96
CA GLU A 63 18.44 24.48 22.63
C GLU A 63 19.01 25.00 21.30
N ARG A 64 20.33 25.17 21.23
CA ARG A 64 21.06 25.48 19.99
C ARG A 64 22.17 24.46 19.81
N LYS A 65 22.17 23.73 18.70
CA LYS A 65 23.20 22.71 18.43
C LYS A 65 23.45 22.49 16.94
N ARG A 66 24.58 21.87 16.63
CA ARG A 66 24.79 21.24 15.31
C ARG A 66 24.06 19.90 15.29
N TYR A 67 22.99 19.85 14.52
CA TYR A 67 22.09 18.71 14.43
C TYR A 67 22.38 17.86 13.18
N SER A 68 22.45 16.54 13.38
CA SER A 68 22.47 15.54 12.32
C SER A 68 21.33 14.57 12.59
N GLY A 69 20.45 14.38 11.61
CA GLY A 69 19.26 13.56 11.79
C GLY A 69 18.17 13.87 10.79
N LEU A 70 16.94 13.51 11.14
CA LEU A 70 15.76 13.77 10.33
C LEU A 70 15.00 14.98 10.86
N LEU A 71 14.58 15.86 9.96
CA LEU A 71 13.71 17.00 10.25
C LEU A 71 12.45 16.88 9.39
N ASP A 72 11.29 17.11 10.00
CA ASP A 72 10.00 16.94 9.32
C ASP A 72 9.63 18.22 8.58
N LEU A 73 9.03 18.08 7.40
CA LEU A 73 8.54 19.19 6.61
C LEU A 73 7.18 19.64 7.14
N HIS A 74 6.86 20.92 6.95
CA HIS A 74 5.48 21.38 7.02
C HIS A 74 4.75 20.97 5.73
N ALA A 75 3.44 20.71 5.80
CA ALA A 75 2.64 20.33 4.64
C ALA A 75 2.73 21.36 3.48
N GLN A 76 2.82 22.65 3.81
CA GLN A 76 2.99 23.71 2.81
C GLN A 76 4.33 23.63 2.08
N ASP A 77 5.38 23.16 2.76
CA ASP A 77 6.70 22.97 2.16
C ASP A 77 6.74 21.73 1.29
N ALA A 78 6.06 20.65 1.71
CA ALA A 78 5.85 19.48 0.87
C ALA A 78 5.12 19.86 -0.45
N PHE A 79 4.03 20.60 -0.37
CA PHE A 79 3.31 21.12 -1.55
C PHE A 79 4.22 21.94 -2.46
N ARG A 80 4.97 22.90 -1.89
CA ARG A 80 5.88 23.74 -2.67
C ARG A 80 6.98 22.91 -3.33
N LEU A 81 7.55 21.96 -2.61
CA LEU A 81 8.64 21.10 -3.08
C LEU A 81 8.19 20.18 -4.22
N PHE A 82 7.05 19.49 -4.11
CA PHE A 82 6.55 18.63 -5.19
C PHE A 82 6.19 19.43 -6.46
N ARG A 83 5.82 20.70 -6.31
CA ARG A 83 5.53 21.58 -7.45
C ARG A 83 6.76 22.16 -8.14
N SER A 84 7.82 22.46 -7.37
CA SER A 84 9.01 23.17 -7.87
C SER A 84 10.22 22.27 -8.10
N GLY A 85 10.24 21.07 -7.51
CA GLY A 85 11.35 20.11 -7.59
C GLY A 85 12.44 20.33 -6.54
N GLU A 86 12.64 21.57 -6.10
CA GLU A 86 13.61 21.96 -5.09
C GLU A 86 13.10 23.10 -4.20
N LEU A 87 13.52 23.11 -2.93
CA LEU A 87 13.12 24.15 -1.98
C LEU A 87 14.23 24.41 -0.97
N ALA A 88 14.52 25.68 -0.70
CA ALA A 88 15.41 26.10 0.37
C ALA A 88 14.60 26.33 1.66
N LEU A 89 14.86 25.52 2.69
CA LEU A 89 14.10 25.50 3.94
C LEU A 89 14.93 26.00 5.13
N THR A 90 14.30 26.83 5.96
CA THR A 90 14.84 27.30 7.23
C THR A 90 14.03 26.84 8.43
N GLU A 91 12.84 26.27 8.22
CA GLU A 91 11.91 25.88 9.28
C GLU A 91 11.49 24.42 9.11
N PHE A 92 11.39 23.73 10.23
CA PHE A 92 11.10 22.31 10.29
C PHE A 92 10.23 21.98 11.50
N ARG A 93 9.49 20.89 11.36
CA ARG A 93 8.81 20.23 12.47
C ARG A 93 9.75 19.22 13.12
N THR A 94 9.51 19.00 14.40
CA THR A 94 10.17 17.95 15.17
C THR A 94 9.20 17.44 16.25
N PRO A 95 9.21 16.14 16.58
CA PRO A 95 8.41 15.63 17.70
C PRO A 95 8.82 16.20 19.06
N ASN A 96 10.04 16.72 19.18
CA ASN A 96 10.67 17.04 20.47
C ASN A 96 10.63 18.53 20.84
N ALA A 97 10.10 19.39 19.97
CA ALA A 97 10.01 20.83 20.19
C ALA A 97 8.87 21.43 19.37
N SER A 98 8.37 22.59 19.79
CA SER A 98 7.30 23.28 19.05
C SER A 98 7.78 23.85 17.71
N HIS A 99 9.07 24.15 17.58
CA HIS A 99 9.70 24.51 16.31
C HIS A 99 11.16 24.05 16.24
N ALA A 100 11.65 23.89 15.01
CA ALA A 100 13.08 23.76 14.70
C ALA A 100 13.40 24.69 13.53
N SER A 101 14.43 25.51 13.65
CA SER A 101 14.84 26.43 12.60
C SER A 101 16.34 26.47 12.37
N VAL A 102 16.75 26.69 11.13
CA VAL A 102 18.11 27.07 10.79
C VAL A 102 18.36 28.45 11.38
N ARG A 103 19.51 28.62 12.05
CA ARG A 103 19.87 29.93 12.62
C ARG A 103 19.91 31.00 11.53
N GLY A 104 19.41 32.20 11.81
CA GLY A 104 19.14 33.23 10.80
C GLY A 104 20.34 33.76 10.01
N ASP A 105 21.57 33.50 10.47
CA ASP A 105 22.83 33.84 9.81
C ASP A 105 23.35 32.70 8.89
N GLU A 106 22.70 31.54 8.88
CA GLU A 106 23.18 30.32 8.22
C GLU A 106 22.44 30.05 6.92
N SER A 107 23.06 29.25 6.04
CA SER A 107 22.45 28.89 4.77
C SER A 107 21.24 27.96 4.97
N PRO A 108 20.13 28.18 4.25
CA PRO A 108 18.99 27.28 4.29
C PRO A 108 19.37 25.88 3.83
N VAL A 109 18.62 24.87 4.26
CA VAL A 109 18.78 23.51 3.78
C VAL A 109 18.14 23.42 2.40
N LEU A 110 18.93 23.14 1.38
CA LEU A 110 18.41 22.80 0.05
C LEU A 110 17.84 21.39 0.08
N CYS A 111 16.57 21.24 -0.25
CA CYS A 111 15.88 19.96 -0.29
C CYS A 111 15.39 19.69 -1.72
N MET A 112 15.63 18.48 -2.22
CA MET A 112 15.06 17.96 -3.46
C MET A 112 14.03 16.87 -3.14
N ILE A 113 13.12 16.58 -4.08
CA ILE A 113 12.16 15.47 -3.93
C ILE A 113 12.87 14.15 -3.64
N GLY A 114 14.04 13.92 -4.25
CA GLY A 114 14.85 12.71 -4.03
C GLY A 114 15.43 12.55 -2.62
N ASP A 115 15.46 13.63 -1.83
CA ASP A 115 15.95 13.61 -0.44
C ASP A 115 14.86 13.26 0.57
N LEU A 116 13.61 13.20 0.13
CA LEU A 116 12.45 12.94 0.97
C LEU A 116 12.42 11.48 1.45
N VAL A 117 12.21 11.34 2.74
CA VAL A 117 12.07 10.05 3.40
C VAL A 117 10.86 10.05 4.32
N LEU A 118 10.35 8.86 4.61
CA LEU A 118 9.34 8.62 5.62
C LEU A 118 10.00 7.96 6.84
N ARG A 119 9.80 8.52 8.03
CA ARG A 119 10.26 7.89 9.27
C ARG A 119 9.53 6.57 9.51
N ARG A 120 10.22 5.63 10.17
CA ARG A 120 9.57 4.39 10.61
C ARG A 120 8.37 4.68 11.51
N GLU A 121 8.51 5.55 12.50
CA GLU A 121 7.45 5.85 13.46
C GLU A 121 6.22 6.44 12.77
N GLU A 122 6.43 7.31 11.77
CA GLU A 122 5.36 7.91 11.00
C GLU A 122 4.65 6.90 10.10
N ARG A 123 5.43 6.01 9.45
CA ARG A 123 4.88 4.87 8.72
C ARG A 123 4.02 4.03 9.66
N ASP A 124 4.57 3.60 10.79
CA ASP A 124 3.90 2.69 11.74
C ASP A 124 2.61 3.32 12.28
N ARG A 125 2.63 4.62 12.60
CA ARG A 125 1.44 5.41 12.96
C ARG A 125 0.40 5.38 11.84
N PHE A 126 0.80 5.72 10.61
CA PHE A 126 -0.12 5.76 9.48
C PHE A 126 -0.70 4.38 9.17
N GLU A 127 0.12 3.32 9.16
CA GLU A 127 -0.31 1.93 8.93
C GLU A 127 -1.33 1.48 10.00
N ALA A 128 -1.12 1.85 11.27
CA ALA A 128 -2.03 1.54 12.37
C ALA A 128 -3.37 2.29 12.27
N GLU A 129 -3.36 3.58 11.92
CA GLU A 129 -4.59 4.40 11.82
C GLU A 129 -5.43 4.06 10.60
N SER A 130 -4.79 3.79 9.47
CA SER A 130 -5.45 3.63 8.17
C SER A 130 -5.75 2.17 7.82
N GLY A 131 -5.15 1.22 8.55
CA GLY A 131 -5.20 -0.21 8.22
C GLY A 131 -4.35 -0.59 7.01
N PHE A 132 -3.58 0.34 6.43
CA PHE A 132 -2.63 0.05 5.36
C PHE A 132 -1.46 -0.75 5.93
N SER A 133 -1.53 -2.08 5.90
CA SER A 133 -0.35 -2.89 6.17
C SER A 133 0.43 -3.02 4.87
N GLY A 134 1.48 -2.20 4.74
CA GLY A 134 2.46 -2.36 3.70
C GLY A 134 2.90 -3.82 3.58
N SER A 135 2.79 -4.39 2.39
CA SER A 135 2.69 -5.84 2.15
C SER A 135 3.65 -6.67 3.01
N GLY A 136 3.05 -7.34 4.00
CA GLY A 136 3.64 -8.39 4.83
C GLY A 136 2.59 -9.22 5.56
N ASN A 137 1.34 -8.72 5.63
CA ASN A 137 0.21 -9.51 6.09
C ASN A 137 -1.12 -9.07 5.43
N ARG A 138 -1.09 -8.74 4.14
CA ARG A 138 -2.26 -9.14 3.34
C ARG A 138 -2.22 -10.65 3.40
N ASN A 139 -3.15 -11.23 4.15
CA ASN A 139 -3.67 -12.55 3.85
C ASN A 139 -3.70 -12.61 2.31
N PRO A 140 -2.93 -13.51 1.65
CA PRO A 140 -2.89 -13.52 0.19
C PRO A 140 -4.35 -13.43 -0.22
N GLU A 141 -4.70 -12.44 -1.04
CA GLU A 141 -6.06 -12.42 -1.59
C GLU A 141 -6.28 -13.84 -2.06
N PRO A 142 -7.27 -14.55 -1.49
CA PRO A 142 -7.28 -15.99 -1.59
C PRO A 142 -7.21 -16.28 -3.08
N ALA A 143 -6.29 -17.17 -3.46
CA ALA A 143 -5.96 -17.42 -4.87
C ALA A 143 -7.24 -17.57 -5.70
N PHE A 144 -8.29 -18.04 -5.04
CA PHE A 144 -9.68 -17.99 -5.44
C PHE A 144 -10.58 -17.16 -4.48
N ALA A 145 -11.40 -16.28 -5.03
CA ALA A 145 -12.52 -15.63 -4.34
C ALA A 145 -13.80 -15.76 -5.18
N ALA A 146 -14.94 -16.01 -4.53
CA ALA A 146 -16.23 -16.16 -5.19
C ALA A 146 -17.31 -15.33 -4.50
N SER A 147 -18.26 -14.80 -5.27
CA SER A 147 -19.54 -14.35 -4.72
C SER A 147 -20.31 -15.52 -4.11
N SER A 148 -21.29 -15.24 -3.25
CA SER A 148 -22.09 -16.28 -2.57
C SER A 148 -22.80 -17.22 -3.55
N ASP A 149 -23.12 -16.74 -4.75
CA ASP A 149 -23.75 -17.47 -5.83
C ASP A 149 -22.76 -18.02 -6.88
N TYR A 150 -21.45 -17.82 -6.69
CA TYR A 150 -20.38 -18.22 -7.61
C TYR A 150 -20.49 -17.65 -9.04
N GLN A 151 -21.36 -16.66 -9.27
CA GLN A 151 -21.49 -16.02 -10.58
C GLN A 151 -20.38 -15.00 -10.84
N THR A 152 -19.75 -14.47 -9.79
CA THR A 152 -18.56 -13.62 -9.91
C THR A 152 -17.40 -14.31 -9.21
N ILE A 153 -16.39 -14.68 -9.99
CA ILE A 153 -15.19 -15.37 -9.50
C ILE A 153 -13.98 -14.49 -9.78
N ARG A 154 -13.06 -14.45 -8.83
CA ARG A 154 -11.70 -13.94 -9.05
C ARG A 154 -10.69 -15.05 -8.75
N CYS A 155 -9.80 -15.31 -9.71
CA CYS A 155 -8.85 -16.41 -9.67
C CYS A 155 -7.51 -15.90 -10.20
N ASN A 156 -6.44 -15.95 -9.41
CA ASN A 156 -5.10 -15.46 -9.80
C ASN A 156 -5.09 -14.04 -10.44
N GLY A 157 -5.92 -13.13 -9.89
CA GLY A 157 -6.04 -11.76 -10.40
C GLY A 157 -6.95 -11.57 -11.63
N GLN A 158 -7.50 -12.64 -12.21
CA GLN A 158 -8.50 -12.56 -13.30
C GLN A 158 -9.92 -12.67 -12.75
N ALA A 159 -10.84 -11.88 -13.32
CA ALA A 159 -12.26 -11.91 -12.99
C ALA A 159 -13.07 -12.67 -14.07
N PHE A 160 -14.00 -13.49 -13.62
CA PHE A 160 -14.93 -14.26 -14.48
C PHE A 160 -16.37 -14.01 -14.05
N HIS A 161 -17.25 -13.81 -15.02
CA HIS A 161 -18.69 -13.73 -14.83
C HIS A 161 -19.37 -14.97 -15.39
N LEU A 162 -19.78 -15.86 -14.51
CA LEU A 162 -20.25 -17.20 -14.83
C LEU A 162 -21.78 -17.27 -14.87
N GLY A 163 -22.32 -18.01 -15.83
CA GLY A 163 -23.74 -18.41 -15.80
C GLY A 163 -24.00 -19.49 -14.75
N LEU A 164 -25.26 -19.74 -14.40
CA LEU A 164 -25.67 -20.66 -13.32
C LEU A 164 -24.99 -22.04 -13.37
N ILE A 165 -24.95 -22.67 -14.55
CA ILE A 165 -24.31 -23.99 -14.71
C ILE A 165 -22.79 -23.89 -14.53
N GLN A 166 -22.15 -22.84 -15.04
CA GLN A 166 -20.71 -22.60 -14.89
C GLN A 166 -20.35 -22.35 -13.42
N ALA A 167 -21.14 -21.52 -12.73
CA ALA A 167 -21.01 -21.22 -11.31
C ALA A 167 -21.13 -22.50 -10.46
N GLN A 168 -22.12 -23.34 -10.76
CA GLN A 168 -22.31 -24.62 -10.06
C GLN A 168 -21.15 -25.60 -10.28
N VAL A 169 -20.59 -25.66 -11.49
CA VAL A 169 -19.39 -26.45 -11.77
C VAL A 169 -18.20 -25.97 -10.93
N VAL A 170 -17.94 -24.65 -10.92
CA VAL A 170 -16.83 -24.08 -10.16
C VAL A 170 -17.01 -24.31 -8.66
N ARG A 171 -18.24 -24.20 -8.15
CA ARG A 171 -18.58 -24.51 -6.76
C ARG A 171 -18.20 -25.94 -6.37
N LEU A 172 -18.59 -26.93 -7.18
CA LEU A 172 -18.25 -28.34 -6.93
C LEU A 172 -16.74 -28.59 -6.94
N LEU A 173 -16.01 -27.98 -7.88
CA LEU A 173 -14.55 -28.08 -7.96
C LEU A 173 -13.87 -27.43 -6.74
N HIS A 174 -14.38 -26.29 -6.29
CA HIS A 174 -13.88 -25.57 -5.14
C HIS A 174 -14.14 -26.33 -3.83
N GLU A 175 -15.33 -26.90 -3.65
CA GLU A 175 -15.68 -27.77 -2.52
C GLU A 175 -14.76 -29.00 -2.44
N ALA A 176 -14.44 -29.64 -3.58
CA ALA A 176 -13.54 -30.79 -3.59
C ALA A 176 -12.07 -30.44 -3.31
N ALA A 177 -11.62 -29.24 -3.74
CA ALA A 177 -10.32 -28.72 -3.36
C ALA A 177 -10.23 -28.53 -1.84
N HIS A 178 -11.27 -27.98 -1.20
CA HIS A 178 -11.37 -27.82 0.25
C HIS A 178 -11.41 -29.16 1.00
N ALA A 179 -12.01 -30.19 0.39
CA ALA A 179 -12.06 -31.54 0.94
C ALA A 179 -10.75 -32.35 0.77
N GLY A 180 -9.70 -31.76 0.20
CA GLY A 180 -8.40 -32.41 -0.02
C GLY A 180 -8.35 -33.39 -1.21
N SER A 181 -9.42 -33.47 -2.00
CA SER A 181 -9.53 -34.31 -3.21
C SER A 181 -9.79 -33.45 -4.44
N PRO A 182 -8.82 -32.62 -4.89
CA PRO A 182 -9.05 -31.55 -5.84
C PRO A 182 -9.44 -32.03 -7.25
N TRP A 183 -9.06 -33.25 -7.63
CA TRP A 183 -9.32 -33.79 -8.97
C TRP A 183 -10.63 -34.58 -9.02
N ILE A 184 -11.63 -34.04 -9.73
CA ILE A 184 -12.95 -34.67 -9.89
C ILE A 184 -13.17 -35.12 -11.34
N ASN A 185 -13.90 -36.21 -11.52
CA ASN A 185 -14.36 -36.66 -12.83
C ASN A 185 -15.28 -35.63 -13.49
N GLY A 186 -14.89 -35.13 -14.67
CA GLY A 186 -15.62 -34.06 -15.37
C GLY A 186 -17.05 -34.42 -15.74
N LYS A 187 -17.34 -35.69 -16.09
CA LYS A 187 -18.72 -36.11 -16.38
C LYS A 187 -19.58 -36.06 -15.12
N SER A 188 -19.04 -36.52 -13.99
CA SER A 188 -19.75 -36.46 -12.70
C SER A 188 -20.06 -35.02 -12.32
N VAL A 189 -19.08 -34.12 -12.40
CA VAL A 189 -19.25 -32.70 -12.08
C VAL A 189 -20.31 -32.05 -12.97
N LEU A 190 -20.25 -32.31 -14.28
CA LEU A 190 -21.21 -31.75 -15.24
C LEU A 190 -22.64 -32.24 -14.99
N THR A 191 -22.82 -33.55 -14.74
CA THR A 191 -24.13 -34.11 -14.39
C THR A 191 -24.65 -33.52 -13.09
N SER A 192 -23.83 -33.46 -12.04
CA SER A 192 -24.21 -32.88 -10.74
C SER A 192 -24.51 -31.38 -10.83
N ALA A 193 -23.88 -30.66 -11.76
CA ALA A 193 -24.16 -29.26 -12.03
C ALA A 193 -25.42 -29.03 -12.89
N GLY A 194 -26.08 -30.09 -13.36
CA GLY A 194 -27.24 -30.00 -14.24
C GLY A 194 -26.89 -29.59 -15.68
N ALA A 195 -25.63 -29.76 -16.10
CA ALA A 195 -25.22 -29.44 -17.45
C ALA A 195 -25.80 -30.43 -18.46
N ARG A 196 -26.30 -29.92 -19.59
CA ARG A 196 -26.74 -30.77 -20.73
C ARG A 196 -25.57 -31.32 -21.54
N SER A 197 -24.41 -30.65 -21.51
CA SER A 197 -23.21 -31.11 -22.19
C SER A 197 -22.37 -32.01 -21.29
N LEU A 198 -21.75 -33.02 -21.91
CA LEU A 198 -20.79 -33.92 -21.28
C LEU A 198 -19.33 -33.42 -21.36
N LYS A 199 -19.10 -32.24 -21.95
CA LYS A 199 -17.75 -31.68 -22.14
C LYS A 199 -17.61 -30.32 -21.44
N MET A 200 -16.55 -30.20 -20.64
CA MET A 200 -16.24 -28.97 -19.91
C MET A 200 -16.02 -27.78 -20.85
N SER A 201 -15.36 -28.03 -21.99
CA SER A 201 -15.12 -27.02 -23.02
C SER A 201 -16.40 -26.38 -23.56
N ASP A 202 -17.47 -27.16 -23.67
CA ASP A 202 -18.71 -26.69 -24.29
C ASP A 202 -19.50 -25.83 -23.29
N VAL A 203 -19.39 -26.13 -21.99
CA VAL A 203 -19.99 -25.35 -20.91
C VAL A 203 -19.28 -24.02 -20.73
N PHE A 204 -17.95 -23.97 -20.85
CA PHE A 204 -17.14 -22.76 -20.63
C PHE A 204 -16.71 -22.04 -21.91
N LYS A 205 -17.20 -22.44 -23.09
CA LYS A 205 -16.81 -21.82 -24.37
C LYS A 205 -17.02 -20.31 -24.43
N SER A 206 -17.97 -19.78 -23.66
CA SER A 206 -18.29 -18.35 -23.59
C SER A 206 -17.34 -17.56 -22.70
N GLN A 207 -16.45 -18.21 -21.95
CA GLN A 207 -15.54 -17.60 -20.99
C GLN A 207 -14.13 -17.56 -21.59
N PRO A 208 -13.63 -16.40 -22.06
CA PRO A 208 -12.24 -16.26 -22.48
C PRO A 208 -11.31 -16.63 -21.32
N GLY A 209 -10.28 -17.42 -21.57
CA GLY A 209 -9.32 -17.79 -20.52
C GLY A 209 -9.83 -18.78 -19.46
N TRP A 210 -10.96 -19.47 -19.67
CA TRP A 210 -11.49 -20.43 -18.67
C TRP A 210 -10.53 -21.56 -18.28
N ARG A 211 -9.50 -21.82 -19.10
CA ARG A 211 -8.43 -22.79 -18.79
C ARG A 211 -7.50 -22.32 -17.68
N ASP A 212 -7.45 -21.01 -17.44
CA ASP A 212 -6.72 -20.41 -16.32
C ASP A 212 -7.52 -20.52 -15.00
N LEU A 213 -8.83 -20.78 -15.10
CA LEU A 213 -9.73 -21.06 -13.98
C LEU A 213 -9.85 -22.56 -13.66
N ILE A 214 -9.89 -23.43 -14.69
CA ILE A 214 -10.09 -24.88 -14.53
C ILE A 214 -8.97 -25.65 -15.25
N ARG A 215 -8.23 -26.47 -14.50
CA ARG A 215 -7.20 -27.36 -15.06
C ARG A 215 -7.77 -28.73 -15.40
N SER A 216 -7.32 -29.29 -16.52
CA SER A 216 -7.58 -30.67 -16.91
C SER A 216 -6.30 -31.50 -16.87
N ASN A 217 -6.39 -32.72 -16.37
CA ASN A 217 -5.27 -33.69 -16.45
C ASN A 217 -5.22 -34.44 -17.79
N ARG A 218 -6.05 -34.06 -18.77
CA ARG A 218 -6.22 -34.73 -20.08
C ARG A 218 -6.69 -36.19 -20.01
N ARG A 219 -7.09 -36.68 -18.84
CA ARG A 219 -7.66 -38.03 -18.61
C ARG A 219 -9.10 -37.96 -18.12
N GLY A 220 -9.76 -36.81 -18.29
CA GLY A 220 -11.15 -36.59 -17.88
C GLY A 220 -11.33 -36.13 -16.43
N LEU A 221 -10.26 -35.90 -15.68
CA LEU A 221 -10.33 -35.24 -14.37
C LEU A 221 -10.06 -33.75 -14.52
N TYR A 222 -10.74 -32.98 -13.68
CA TYR A 222 -10.67 -31.53 -13.63
C TYR A 222 -10.52 -31.07 -12.19
N ARG A 223 -9.86 -29.95 -12.00
CA ARG A 223 -9.75 -29.26 -10.73
C ARG A 223 -9.76 -27.76 -10.93
N LEU A 224 -10.00 -27.02 -9.85
CA LEU A 224 -9.77 -25.59 -9.85
C LEU A 224 -8.27 -25.29 -10.09
N ALA A 225 -7.96 -24.19 -10.77
CA ALA A 225 -6.57 -23.82 -11.07
C ALA A 225 -5.90 -22.97 -9.98
N CYS A 226 -6.72 -22.36 -9.12
CA CYS A 226 -6.32 -21.47 -8.02
C CYS A 226 -6.52 -22.16 -6.66
N ASP A 227 -6.14 -23.45 -6.61
CA ASP A 227 -6.15 -24.31 -5.43
C ASP A 227 -4.85 -24.24 -4.63
#